data_AF-A0A9D4QRJ8-F1
#
_entry.id   AF-A0A9D4QRJ8-F1
#
_cell.length_a   1.000
_cell.length_b   1.000
_cell.length_c   1.000
_cell.angle_alpha   90.00
_cell.angle_beta   90.00
_cell.angle_gamma   90.00
#
_symmetry.space_group_name_H-M   'P 1'
#
loop_
_entity.id
_entity.type
_entity.pdbx_description
1 polymer ?
#
loop_
_entity_poly.entity_id
_entity_poly.type
_entity_poly.pdbx_seq_one_letter_code
_entity_poly.pdbx_strand_id
1 'polypeptide(L)'
;MYQKKTTNAPTSINEDVKKVFQQAYTNSLRTIISSPIYNIFGQSDQCKVAKCCVDNEIVRKKFEDLMLEVFNGSSGASTSERETIFRKLHEKRLSSAVIEDLTRTINNETTKHSEEAVNNFIQDFVLELVGAIFKSFVELCAQSSKNTSEVISENDSKVLFYISGYLISALLKRYSKVKNPTEKEHKKDVIKSLVNKSSEKTFTEKYSTMIDYKNCGGLKKPSDNFFFMIREFENVVRKSVDHESIHSKSFLKDELREEILDSFMVKHYSCDVFELVEDDNERESFLEDCINLFLTVRGFAITKLINKKTEKSAKNEKKTSASLRDALKSLNTGNLK
;
A
#
# COMPACT_ATOMS: atom_id res chain seq x y z
N MET A 1 -10.02 3.92 40.83
CA MET A 1 -8.87 4.64 40.23
C MET A 1 -8.36 3.80 39.07
N TYR A 2 -8.81 4.08 37.85
CA TYR A 2 -8.28 3.42 36.65
C TYR A 2 -7.07 4.22 36.17
N GLN A 3 -5.89 3.62 36.25
CA GLN A 3 -4.68 4.16 35.62
C GLN A 3 -4.88 4.15 34.10
N LYS A 4 -5.01 5.35 33.54
CA LYS A 4 -4.98 5.61 32.10
C LYS A 4 -3.61 5.16 31.60
N LYS A 5 -3.55 4.08 30.81
CA LYS A 5 -2.39 3.78 29.98
C LYS A 5 -2.20 4.97 29.03
N THR A 6 -1.17 5.75 29.28
CA THR A 6 -0.64 6.74 28.34
C THR A 6 -0.09 5.98 27.14
N THR A 7 -0.92 5.88 26.09
CA THR A 7 -0.43 5.67 24.73
C THR A 7 0.51 6.82 24.41
N ASN A 8 1.78 6.51 24.19
CA ASN A 8 2.76 7.48 23.68
C ASN A 8 2.16 8.07 22.39
N ALA A 9 1.90 9.38 22.41
CA ALA A 9 1.48 10.11 21.22
C ALA A 9 2.55 9.93 20.13
N PRO A 10 2.16 9.77 18.85
CA PRO A 10 3.12 9.74 17.77
C PRO A 10 3.87 11.07 17.75
N THR A 11 5.20 10.98 17.72
CA THR A 11 6.10 12.09 17.47
C THR A 11 5.56 12.90 16.29
N SER A 12 5.38 14.22 16.46
CA SER A 12 4.48 15.00 15.59
C SER A 12 4.91 14.89 14.13
N ILE A 13 3.96 14.69 13.21
CA ILE A 13 4.13 14.61 11.75
C ILE A 13 5.09 15.70 11.21
N ASN A 14 5.10 16.88 11.83
CA ASN A 14 5.99 17.98 11.49
C ASN A 14 7.48 17.63 11.62
N GLU A 15 7.88 16.77 12.56
CA GLU A 15 9.26 16.31 12.68
C GLU A 15 9.65 15.38 11.53
N ASP A 16 8.73 14.55 11.06
CA ASP A 16 8.99 13.64 9.95
C ASP A 16 9.00 14.37 8.61
N VAL A 17 8.11 15.36 8.43
CA VAL A 17 8.19 16.30 7.29
C VAL A 17 9.55 17.00 7.26
N LYS A 18 10.04 17.52 8.39
CA LYS A 18 11.36 18.18 8.47
C LYS A 18 12.50 17.26 8.09
N LYS A 19 12.51 16.03 8.62
CA LYS A 19 13.55 15.03 8.30
C LYS A 19 13.59 14.71 6.80
N VAL A 20 12.41 14.56 6.18
CA VAL A 20 12.28 14.24 4.75
C VAL A 20 12.59 15.44 3.86
N PHE A 21 12.18 16.63 4.29
CA PHE A 21 12.23 17.85 3.50
C PHE A 21 13.63 18.14 2.98
N GLN A 22 14.66 18.03 3.81
CA GLN A 22 16.02 18.40 3.39
C GLN A 22 16.52 17.56 2.20
N GLN A 23 16.23 16.26 2.21
CA GLN A 23 16.59 15.36 1.13
C GLN A 23 15.73 15.63 -0.11
N ALA A 24 14.42 15.82 0.06
CA ALA A 24 13.49 16.13 -1.02
C ALA A 24 13.82 17.47 -1.71
N TYR A 25 14.15 18.50 -0.94
CA TYR A 25 14.57 19.82 -1.40
C TYR A 25 15.80 19.73 -2.31
N THR A 26 16.85 19.06 -1.83
CA THR A 26 18.10 18.90 -2.57
C THR A 26 17.89 18.10 -3.86
N ASN A 27 17.11 17.02 -3.79
CA ASN A 27 16.82 16.18 -4.95
C ASN A 27 16.00 16.94 -6.00
N SER A 28 14.97 17.68 -5.58
CA SER A 28 14.10 18.44 -6.48
C SER A 28 14.87 19.52 -7.22
N LEU A 29 15.78 20.24 -6.53
CA LEU A 29 16.66 21.21 -7.18
C LEU A 29 17.59 20.54 -8.19
N ARG A 30 18.18 19.39 -7.85
CA ARG A 30 19.02 18.62 -8.78
C ARG A 30 18.25 18.12 -9.99
N THR A 31 16.99 17.70 -9.83
CA THR A 31 16.11 17.30 -10.93
C THR A 31 15.90 18.47 -11.88
N ILE A 32 15.57 19.66 -11.37
CA ILE A 32 15.38 20.86 -12.20
C ILE A 32 16.69 21.25 -12.91
N ILE A 33 17.82 21.23 -12.20
CA ILE A 33 19.13 21.56 -12.79
C ILE A 33 19.52 20.58 -13.91
N SER A 34 19.23 19.30 -13.72
CA SER A 34 19.67 18.22 -14.61
C SER A 34 18.64 17.86 -15.68
N SER A 35 17.44 18.44 -15.64
CA SER A 35 16.37 18.12 -16.58
C SER A 35 16.79 18.46 -18.00
N PRO A 36 16.73 17.50 -18.94
CA PRO A 36 17.00 17.77 -20.34
C PRO A 36 16.08 18.85 -20.90
N ILE A 37 14.82 18.91 -20.42
CA ILE A 37 13.79 19.85 -20.88
C ILE A 37 14.19 21.32 -20.65
N TYR A 38 14.87 21.58 -19.53
CA TYR A 38 15.32 22.92 -19.17
C TYR A 38 16.71 23.26 -19.74
N ASN A 39 17.33 22.30 -20.44
CA ASN A 39 18.65 22.44 -21.05
C ASN A 39 18.64 22.37 -22.59
N ILE A 40 17.47 22.16 -23.23
CA ILE A 40 17.34 21.98 -24.70
C ILE A 40 17.93 23.16 -25.49
N PHE A 41 17.83 24.38 -24.97
CA PHE A 41 18.29 25.60 -25.65
C PHE A 41 19.42 26.32 -24.89
N GLY A 42 20.18 25.58 -24.07
CA GLY A 42 21.11 26.14 -23.09
C GLY A 42 20.52 26.19 -21.68
N GLN A 43 21.27 26.70 -20.70
CA GLN A 43 20.78 26.78 -19.31
C GLN A 43 19.62 27.77 -19.22
N SER A 44 18.42 27.25 -18.97
CA SER A 44 17.24 28.08 -18.69
C SER A 44 17.47 28.97 -17.47
N ASP A 45 16.76 30.10 -17.41
CA ASP A 45 16.82 30.96 -16.23
C ASP A 45 16.29 30.26 -14.97
N GLN A 46 15.36 29.31 -15.12
CA GLN A 46 14.92 28.43 -14.03
C GLN A 46 16.07 27.58 -13.47
N CYS A 47 16.93 27.02 -14.33
CA CYS A 47 18.11 26.27 -13.88
C CYS A 47 19.10 27.17 -13.13
N LYS A 48 19.24 28.45 -13.53
CA LYS A 48 20.11 29.41 -12.84
C LYS A 48 19.55 29.74 -11.45
N VAL A 49 18.25 30.03 -11.35
CA VAL A 49 17.56 30.24 -10.07
C VAL A 49 17.71 29.01 -9.18
N ALA A 50 17.46 27.81 -9.71
CA ALA A 50 17.59 26.56 -8.96
C ALA A 50 19.01 26.35 -8.40
N LYS A 51 20.06 26.66 -9.17
CA LYS A 51 21.45 26.60 -8.71
C LYS A 51 21.73 27.58 -7.56
N CYS A 52 21.20 28.79 -7.63
CA CYS A 52 21.35 29.78 -6.57
C CYS A 52 20.62 29.37 -5.27
N CYS A 53 19.56 28.56 -5.38
CA CYS A 53 18.80 28.08 -4.23
C CYS A 53 19.44 26.87 -3.51
N VAL A 54 20.40 26.14 -4.12
CA VAL A 54 20.94 24.89 -3.56
C VAL A 54 21.50 25.06 -2.15
N ASP A 55 22.27 26.12 -1.93
CA ASP A 55 22.95 26.38 -0.66
C ASP A 55 22.36 27.57 0.11
N ASN A 56 21.21 28.10 -0.33
CA ASN A 56 20.60 29.26 0.28
C ASN A 56 19.68 28.87 1.45
N GLU A 57 20.17 29.02 2.67
CA GLU A 57 19.46 28.61 3.88
C GLU A 57 18.15 29.39 4.12
N ILE A 58 18.12 30.68 3.80
CA ILE A 58 16.93 31.53 3.99
C ILE A 58 15.82 31.09 3.04
N VAL A 59 16.14 30.90 1.75
CA VAL A 59 15.19 30.39 0.75
C VAL A 59 14.72 28.97 1.12
N ARG A 60 15.64 28.09 1.52
CA ARG A 60 15.32 26.74 1.96
C ARG A 60 14.32 26.74 3.12
N LYS A 61 14.54 27.57 4.14
CA LYS A 61 13.67 27.67 5.31
C LYS A 61 12.26 28.15 4.94
N LYS A 62 12.14 29.10 4.00
CA LYS A 62 10.83 29.54 3.51
C LYS A 62 10.04 28.43 2.83
N PHE A 63 10.70 27.60 2.03
CA PHE A 63 10.06 26.42 1.45
C PHE A 63 9.72 25.35 2.51
N GLU A 64 10.55 25.20 3.55
CA GLU A 64 10.26 24.29 4.68
C GLU A 64 8.99 24.73 5.41
N ASP A 65 8.88 26.01 5.77
CA ASP A 65 7.71 26.58 6.44
C ASP A 65 6.44 26.40 5.59
N LEU A 66 6.55 26.61 4.27
CA LEU A 66 5.45 26.35 3.33
C LEU A 66 5.02 24.88 3.34
N MET A 67 5.97 23.94 3.29
CA MET A 67 5.66 22.51 3.31
C MET A 67 5.06 22.10 4.65
N LEU A 68 5.55 22.63 5.77
CA LEU A 68 4.97 22.37 7.09
C LEU A 68 3.53 22.84 7.18
N GLU A 69 3.20 23.99 6.60
CA GLU A 69 1.82 24.48 6.55
C GLU A 69 0.92 23.58 5.70
N VAL A 70 1.40 23.17 4.52
CA VAL A 70 0.67 22.28 3.60
C VAL A 70 0.39 20.92 4.25
N PHE A 71 1.38 20.33 4.91
CA PHE A 71 1.29 19.01 5.54
C PHE A 71 0.77 19.06 6.99
N ASN A 72 0.44 20.25 7.53
CA ASN A 72 0.04 20.39 8.92
C ASN A 72 -1.20 19.53 9.23
N GLY A 73 -1.03 18.61 10.19
CA GLY A 73 -2.06 17.69 10.66
C GLY A 73 -2.45 16.59 9.66
N SER A 74 -1.65 16.35 8.61
CA SER A 74 -1.94 15.35 7.59
C SER A 74 -0.79 14.37 7.44
N SER A 75 -1.07 13.08 7.65
CA SER A 75 -0.06 12.02 7.48
C SER A 75 0.18 11.66 6.01
N GLY A 76 -0.72 12.09 5.12
CA GLY A 76 -0.72 11.73 3.71
C GLY A 76 -1.05 10.25 3.45
N ALA A 77 -1.51 9.51 4.47
CA ALA A 77 -1.78 8.08 4.38
C ALA A 77 -3.13 7.79 3.70
N SER A 78 -4.18 8.56 4.02
CA SER A 78 -5.51 8.37 3.42
C SER A 78 -5.70 9.19 2.13
N THR A 79 -6.67 8.79 1.30
CA THR A 79 -7.05 9.56 0.10
C THR A 79 -7.58 10.95 0.46
N SER A 80 -8.42 11.07 1.50
CA SER A 80 -8.97 12.35 1.96
C SER A 80 -7.88 13.31 2.46
N GLU A 81 -6.88 12.81 3.19
CA GLU A 81 -5.72 13.63 3.59
C GLU A 81 -4.89 14.07 2.38
N ARG A 82 -4.68 13.20 1.39
CA ARG A 82 -3.95 13.56 0.17
C ARG A 82 -4.69 14.61 -0.65
N GLU A 83 -6.00 14.48 -0.81
CA GLU A 83 -6.83 15.50 -1.44
C GLU A 83 -6.77 16.83 -0.68
N THR A 84 -6.76 16.78 0.66
CA THR A 84 -6.59 17.97 1.50
C THR A 84 -5.22 18.62 1.29
N ILE A 85 -4.15 17.83 1.23
CA ILE A 85 -2.80 18.29 0.93
C ILE A 85 -2.75 18.92 -0.47
N PHE A 86 -3.31 18.26 -1.48
CA PHE A 86 -3.35 18.79 -2.85
C PHE A 86 -4.14 20.09 -2.94
N ARG A 87 -5.26 20.20 -2.23
CA ARG A 87 -6.06 21.43 -2.17
C ARG A 87 -5.25 22.57 -1.54
N LYS A 88 -4.68 22.36 -0.35
CA LYS A 88 -3.83 23.35 0.33
C LYS A 88 -2.63 23.74 -0.53
N LEU A 89 -1.99 22.77 -1.18
CA LEU A 89 -0.90 23.01 -2.11
C LEU A 89 -1.36 23.90 -3.25
N HIS A 90 -2.48 23.59 -3.89
CA HIS A 90 -2.98 24.37 -5.02
C HIS A 90 -3.35 25.80 -4.61
N GLU A 91 -4.01 25.96 -3.46
CA GLU A 91 -4.30 27.28 -2.87
C GLU A 91 -3.02 28.08 -2.63
N LYS A 92 -1.98 27.47 -2.04
CA LYS A 92 -0.70 28.14 -1.78
C LYS A 92 0.08 28.43 -3.06
N ARG A 93 0.06 27.51 -4.01
CA ARG A 93 0.73 27.64 -5.31
C ARG A 93 0.14 28.78 -6.12
N LEU A 94 -1.17 29.04 -6.01
CA LEU A 94 -1.85 30.14 -6.69
C LEU A 94 -1.92 31.43 -5.85
N SER A 95 -1.48 31.40 -4.60
CA SER A 95 -1.53 32.56 -3.71
C SER A 95 -0.51 33.61 -4.14
N SER A 96 -0.99 34.77 -4.61
CA SER A 96 -0.13 35.89 -4.99
C SER A 96 0.77 36.33 -3.83
N ALA A 97 0.25 36.37 -2.61
CA ALA A 97 1.02 36.76 -1.43
C ALA A 97 2.20 35.80 -1.16
N VAL A 98 2.01 34.49 -1.34
CA VAL A 98 3.08 33.49 -1.15
C VAL A 98 4.11 33.61 -2.26
N ILE A 99 3.67 33.74 -3.52
CA ILE A 99 4.56 33.92 -4.67
C ILE A 99 5.38 35.19 -4.50
N GLU A 100 4.76 36.32 -4.16
CA GLU A 100 5.43 37.60 -3.95
C GLU A 100 6.48 37.54 -2.82
N ASP A 101 6.18 36.87 -1.70
CA ASP A 101 7.12 36.70 -0.59
C ASP A 101 8.33 35.85 -0.98
N LEU A 102 8.08 34.72 -1.67
CA LEU A 102 9.15 33.84 -2.16
C LEU A 102 10.01 34.53 -3.22
N THR A 103 9.37 35.22 -4.18
CA THR A 103 10.06 35.95 -5.24
C THR A 103 10.92 37.09 -4.67
N ARG A 104 10.40 37.83 -3.69
CA ARG A 104 11.17 38.85 -2.98
C ARG A 104 12.37 38.23 -2.24
N THR A 105 12.16 37.11 -1.56
CA THR A 105 13.22 36.41 -0.82
C THR A 105 14.32 35.93 -1.78
N ILE A 106 13.96 35.26 -2.87
CA ILE A 106 14.91 34.77 -3.87
C ILE A 106 15.70 35.94 -4.48
N ASN A 107 15.03 37.02 -4.89
CA ASN A 107 15.70 38.16 -5.51
C ASN A 107 16.60 38.96 -4.55
N ASN A 108 16.30 38.98 -3.26
CA ASN A 108 17.13 39.64 -2.25
C ASN A 108 18.38 38.83 -1.90
N GLU A 109 18.24 37.50 -1.88
CA GLU A 109 19.27 36.59 -1.39
C GLU A 109 20.12 35.96 -2.51
N THR A 110 19.78 36.21 -3.78
CA THR A 110 20.46 35.64 -4.95
C THR A 110 20.77 36.69 -6.02
N THR A 111 21.27 36.25 -7.18
CA THR A 111 21.50 37.15 -8.31
C THR A 111 20.15 37.67 -8.83
N LYS A 112 20.09 38.92 -9.30
CA LYS A 112 18.84 39.45 -9.86
C LYS A 112 18.43 38.64 -11.09
N HIS A 113 17.35 37.89 -10.96
CA HIS A 113 16.69 37.16 -12.05
C HIS A 113 15.43 37.93 -12.49
N SER A 114 14.89 37.62 -13.68
CA SER A 114 13.60 38.17 -14.06
C SER A 114 12.50 37.61 -13.15
N GLU A 115 11.51 38.45 -12.83
CA GLU A 115 10.38 38.06 -11.99
C GLU A 115 9.64 36.85 -12.55
N GLU A 116 9.48 36.80 -13.88
CA GLU A 116 8.89 35.68 -14.60
C GLU A 116 9.68 34.37 -14.41
N ALA A 117 11.02 34.42 -14.47
CA ALA A 117 11.84 33.23 -14.27
C ALA A 117 11.74 32.69 -12.83
N VAL A 118 11.71 33.59 -11.84
CA VAL A 118 11.55 33.21 -10.43
C VAL A 118 10.17 32.62 -10.17
N ASN A 119 9.11 33.22 -10.73
CA ASN A 119 7.75 32.72 -10.60
C ASN A 119 7.60 31.33 -11.24
N ASN A 120 8.09 31.13 -12.46
CA ASN A 120 8.04 29.84 -13.13
C ASN A 120 8.84 28.78 -12.37
N PHE A 121 10.00 29.15 -11.81
CA PHE A 121 10.77 28.27 -10.93
C PHE A 121 9.96 27.88 -9.68
N ILE A 122 9.34 28.82 -8.97
CA ILE A 122 8.56 28.54 -7.76
C ILE A 122 7.41 27.56 -8.07
N GLN A 123 6.68 27.77 -9.17
CA GLN A 123 5.56 26.90 -9.57
C GLN A 123 6.00 25.45 -9.80
N ASP A 124 7.05 25.26 -10.60
CA ASP A 124 7.58 23.94 -10.94
C ASP A 124 8.22 23.27 -9.73
N PHE A 125 9.01 24.03 -8.97
CA PHE A 125 9.74 23.52 -7.81
C PHE A 125 8.81 23.07 -6.68
N VAL A 126 7.75 23.82 -6.40
CA VAL A 126 6.76 23.45 -5.37
C VAL A 126 6.09 22.12 -5.71
N LEU A 127 5.78 21.88 -6.99
CA LEU A 127 5.18 20.60 -7.42
C LEU A 127 6.15 19.44 -7.29
N GLU A 128 7.37 19.60 -7.80
CA GLU A 128 8.42 18.58 -7.72
C GLU A 128 8.73 18.23 -6.25
N LEU A 129 8.85 19.25 -5.40
CA LEU A 129 9.17 19.11 -3.99
C LEU A 129 8.09 18.32 -3.23
N VAL A 130 6.81 18.63 -3.46
CA VAL A 130 5.72 17.86 -2.83
C VAL A 130 5.70 16.41 -3.32
N GLY A 131 5.91 16.18 -4.62
CA GLY A 131 6.03 14.83 -5.16
C GLY A 131 7.16 14.03 -4.51
N ALA A 132 8.33 14.65 -4.32
CA ALA A 132 9.48 14.06 -3.66
C ALA A 132 9.23 13.77 -2.17
N ILE A 133 8.53 14.66 -1.46
CA ILE A 133 8.14 14.45 -0.05
C ILE A 133 7.16 13.28 0.05
N PHE A 134 6.12 13.23 -0.79
CA PHE A 134 5.17 12.11 -0.81
C PHE A 134 5.85 10.78 -1.08
N LYS A 135 6.72 10.72 -2.10
CA LYS A 135 7.48 9.52 -2.41
C LYS A 135 8.31 9.06 -1.22
N SER A 136 8.98 9.99 -0.55
CA SER A 136 9.79 9.69 0.63
C SER A 136 8.93 9.20 1.81
N PHE A 137 7.72 9.72 1.99
CA PHE A 137 6.78 9.16 2.97
C PHE A 137 6.33 7.75 2.62
N VAL A 138 6.01 7.48 1.35
CA VAL A 138 5.69 6.12 0.90
C VAL A 138 6.86 5.17 1.18
N GLU A 139 8.09 5.60 0.90
CA GLU A 139 9.31 4.84 1.17
C GLU A 139 9.55 4.65 2.69
N LEU A 140 9.31 5.67 3.52
CA LEU A 140 9.40 5.57 4.97
C LEU A 140 8.33 4.64 5.55
N CYS A 141 7.10 4.68 5.05
CA CYS A 141 6.05 3.72 5.40
C CYS A 141 6.42 2.29 4.94
N ALA A 142 7.04 2.16 3.77
CA ALA A 142 7.59 0.89 3.29
C ALA A 142 8.80 0.41 4.12
N GLN A 143 9.52 1.31 4.79
CA GLN A 143 10.63 0.98 5.68
C GLN A 143 10.19 0.73 7.12
N SER A 144 9.19 1.45 7.64
CA SER A 144 8.62 1.20 8.98
C SER A 144 7.86 -0.12 9.04
N SER A 145 7.32 -0.58 7.90
CA SER A 145 6.81 -1.95 7.74
C SER A 145 7.91 -3.03 7.73
N LYS A 146 9.20 -2.68 7.73
CA LYS A 146 10.30 -3.64 7.95
C LYS A 146 10.44 -4.08 9.41
N ASN A 147 9.80 -3.40 10.36
CA ASN A 147 9.74 -3.88 11.74
C ASN A 147 8.58 -4.88 11.88
N THR A 148 8.91 -6.14 11.64
CA THR A 148 8.25 -7.35 12.18
C THR A 148 6.81 -7.70 11.73
N SER A 149 6.46 -7.48 10.45
CA SER A 149 5.44 -8.32 9.79
C SER A 149 5.79 -8.55 8.30
N GLU A 150 6.40 -9.72 8.07
CA GLU A 150 6.20 -10.63 6.93
C GLU A 150 6.39 -10.12 5.49
N VAL A 151 7.65 -10.16 5.02
CA VAL A 151 7.89 -10.37 3.58
C VAL A 151 7.26 -11.71 3.17
N ILE A 152 6.27 -11.67 2.26
CA ILE A 152 5.66 -12.87 1.68
C ILE A 152 6.77 -13.71 1.03
N SER A 153 6.95 -14.94 1.54
CA SER A 153 7.98 -15.86 1.05
C SER A 153 7.74 -16.26 -0.41
N GLU A 154 8.74 -16.81 -1.08
CA GLU A 154 8.57 -17.30 -2.45
C GLU A 154 7.52 -18.43 -2.53
N ASN A 155 7.47 -19.30 -1.51
CA ASN A 155 6.45 -20.34 -1.44
C ASN A 155 5.05 -19.76 -1.22
N ASP A 156 4.91 -18.76 -0.36
CA ASP A 156 3.61 -18.08 -0.18
C ASP A 156 3.21 -17.34 -1.46
N SER A 157 4.16 -16.75 -2.17
CA SER A 157 3.92 -16.11 -3.47
C SER A 157 3.41 -17.11 -4.50
N LYS A 158 3.96 -18.32 -4.54
CA LYS A 158 3.47 -19.43 -5.38
C LYS A 158 2.04 -19.84 -5.01
N VAL A 159 1.74 -19.92 -3.72
CA VAL A 159 0.37 -20.22 -3.22
C VAL A 159 -0.60 -19.09 -3.57
N LEU A 160 -0.21 -17.84 -3.39
CA LEU A 160 -1.03 -16.68 -3.77
C LEU A 160 -1.29 -16.65 -5.27
N PHE A 161 -0.29 -16.96 -6.10
CA PHE A 161 -0.45 -17.04 -7.54
C PHE A 161 -1.49 -18.09 -7.94
N TYR A 162 -1.46 -19.25 -7.27
CA TYR A 162 -2.49 -20.27 -7.42
C TYR A 162 -3.88 -19.77 -6.97
N ILE A 163 -3.96 -19.08 -5.84
CA ILE A 163 -5.21 -18.47 -5.33
C ILE A 163 -5.75 -17.46 -6.34
N SER A 164 -4.91 -16.57 -6.89
CA SER A 164 -5.31 -15.60 -7.93
C SER A 164 -5.93 -16.30 -9.13
N GLY A 165 -5.32 -17.38 -9.63
CA GLY A 165 -5.90 -18.18 -10.72
C GLY A 165 -7.25 -18.82 -10.37
N TYR A 166 -7.41 -19.26 -9.12
CA TYR A 166 -8.69 -19.74 -8.60
C TYR A 166 -9.75 -18.63 -8.53
N LEU A 167 -9.39 -17.42 -8.07
CA LEU A 167 -10.30 -16.29 -7.96
C LEU A 167 -10.87 -15.90 -9.32
N ILE A 168 -10.02 -15.78 -10.36
CA ILE A 168 -10.46 -15.52 -11.74
C ILE A 168 -11.48 -16.57 -12.18
N SER A 169 -11.19 -17.84 -11.93
CA SER A 169 -12.06 -18.96 -12.31
C SER A 169 -13.40 -18.92 -11.58
N ALA A 170 -13.38 -18.56 -10.28
CA ALA A 170 -14.58 -18.41 -9.46
C ALA A 170 -15.44 -17.22 -9.92
N LEU A 171 -14.83 -16.09 -10.27
CA LEU A 171 -15.50 -14.91 -10.81
C LEU A 171 -16.13 -15.21 -12.18
N LEU A 172 -15.40 -15.87 -13.10
CA LEU A 172 -15.97 -16.32 -14.38
C LEU A 172 -17.21 -17.20 -14.17
N LYS A 173 -17.14 -18.15 -13.22
CA LYS A 173 -18.28 -19.01 -12.89
C LYS A 173 -19.43 -18.22 -12.28
N ARG A 174 -19.16 -17.24 -11.40
CA ARG A 174 -20.17 -16.35 -10.82
C ARG A 174 -20.88 -15.55 -11.92
N TYR A 175 -20.14 -14.84 -12.77
CA TYR A 175 -20.74 -13.99 -13.80
C TYR A 175 -21.33 -14.77 -14.98
N SER A 176 -20.92 -16.03 -15.18
CA SER A 176 -21.59 -16.91 -16.17
C SER A 176 -23.08 -17.15 -15.87
N LYS A 177 -23.52 -16.93 -14.62
CA LYS A 177 -24.89 -17.09 -14.14
C LYS A 177 -25.73 -15.82 -14.22
N VAL A 178 -25.14 -14.69 -14.64
CA VAL A 178 -25.88 -13.44 -14.86
C VAL A 178 -26.92 -13.67 -15.95
N LYS A 179 -28.15 -13.21 -15.69
CA LYS A 179 -29.30 -13.47 -16.56
C LYS A 179 -29.26 -12.60 -17.82
N ASN A 180 -28.85 -11.35 -17.70
CA ASN A 180 -28.74 -10.42 -18.81
C ASN A 180 -27.53 -10.80 -19.69
N PRO A 181 -27.72 -11.16 -20.98
CA PRO A 181 -26.63 -11.58 -21.86
C PRO A 181 -25.56 -10.51 -22.08
N THR A 182 -25.96 -9.24 -22.19
CA THR A 182 -25.04 -8.12 -22.43
C THR A 182 -24.18 -7.86 -21.19
N GLU A 183 -24.81 -7.76 -20.02
CA GLU A 183 -24.11 -7.60 -18.74
C GLU A 183 -23.18 -8.80 -18.48
N LYS A 184 -23.65 -10.02 -18.79
CA LYS A 184 -22.85 -11.24 -18.65
C LYS A 184 -21.59 -11.20 -19.51
N GLU A 185 -21.68 -10.77 -20.76
CA GLU A 185 -20.50 -10.73 -21.64
C GLU A 185 -19.56 -9.60 -21.22
N HIS A 186 -20.09 -8.41 -20.88
CA HIS A 186 -19.29 -7.32 -20.31
C HIS A 186 -18.50 -7.78 -19.08
N LYS A 187 -19.16 -8.37 -18.09
CA LYS A 187 -18.50 -8.88 -16.88
C LYS A 187 -17.49 -9.97 -17.18
N LYS A 188 -17.73 -10.82 -18.18
CA LYS A 188 -16.73 -11.81 -18.61
C LYS A 188 -15.52 -11.14 -19.25
N ASP A 189 -15.70 -10.12 -20.06
CA ASP A 189 -14.61 -9.44 -20.74
C ASP A 189 -13.69 -8.72 -19.75
N VAL A 190 -14.27 -8.08 -18.73
CA VAL A 190 -13.52 -7.56 -17.58
C VAL A 190 -12.72 -8.68 -16.91
N ILE A 191 -13.34 -9.83 -16.58
CA ILE A 191 -12.58 -10.92 -15.95
C ILE A 191 -11.53 -11.57 -16.88
N LYS A 192 -11.73 -11.53 -18.21
CA LYS A 192 -10.73 -11.99 -19.19
C LYS A 192 -9.50 -11.05 -19.23
N SER A 193 -9.60 -9.77 -18.83
CA SER A 193 -8.44 -8.87 -18.72
C SER A 193 -7.50 -9.27 -17.58
N LEU A 194 -8.03 -9.95 -16.55
CA LEU A 194 -7.27 -10.42 -15.40
C LEU A 194 -6.32 -11.58 -15.72
N VAL A 195 -6.42 -12.15 -16.92
CA VAL A 195 -5.62 -13.29 -17.36
C VAL A 195 -4.42 -12.77 -18.14
N ASN A 196 -3.22 -13.27 -17.84
CA ASN A 196 -2.06 -12.98 -18.65
C ASN A 196 -2.23 -13.58 -20.04
N LYS A 197 -2.24 -12.72 -21.07
CA LYS A 197 -2.38 -13.10 -22.49
C LYS A 197 -1.06 -13.04 -23.26
N SER A 198 0.01 -12.49 -22.66
CA SER A 198 1.28 -12.27 -23.36
C SER A 198 2.17 -13.50 -23.30
N SER A 199 2.90 -13.75 -24.40
CA SER A 199 4.00 -14.72 -24.47
C SER A 199 5.34 -14.13 -24.00
N GLU A 200 5.36 -12.87 -23.58
CA GLU A 200 6.54 -12.17 -23.07
C GLU A 200 6.83 -12.53 -21.62
N LYS A 201 8.09 -12.38 -21.20
CA LYS A 201 8.52 -12.64 -19.83
C LYS A 201 7.88 -11.66 -18.86
N THR A 202 6.91 -12.12 -18.08
CA THR A 202 6.26 -11.32 -17.02
C THR A 202 6.80 -11.66 -15.63
N PHE A 203 6.55 -10.80 -14.64
CA PHE A 203 6.99 -11.06 -13.26
C PHE A 203 6.41 -12.37 -12.71
N THR A 204 5.15 -12.65 -13.06
CA THR A 204 4.42 -13.83 -12.59
C THR A 204 4.79 -15.12 -13.32
N GLU A 205 5.49 -15.06 -14.45
CA GLU A 205 5.81 -16.25 -15.26
C GLU A 205 6.65 -17.26 -14.49
N LYS A 206 7.52 -16.80 -13.58
CA LYS A 206 8.32 -17.68 -12.71
C LYS A 206 7.49 -18.58 -11.78
N TYR A 207 6.20 -18.27 -11.59
CA TYR A 207 5.26 -19.07 -10.79
C TYR A 207 4.34 -19.96 -11.64
N SER A 208 4.38 -19.82 -12.97
CA SER A 208 3.50 -20.51 -13.92
C SER A 208 3.59 -22.04 -13.84
N THR A 209 4.79 -22.57 -13.58
CA THR A 209 5.07 -24.00 -13.45
C THR A 209 4.20 -24.69 -12.40
N MET A 210 3.82 -23.99 -11.32
CA MET A 210 2.97 -24.56 -10.28
C MET A 210 1.51 -24.71 -10.73
N ILE A 211 0.99 -23.73 -11.50
CA ILE A 211 -0.34 -23.88 -12.11
C ILE A 211 -0.27 -25.03 -13.10
N ASP A 212 0.70 -25.04 -14.01
CA ASP A 212 0.79 -26.05 -15.06
C ASP A 212 0.90 -27.49 -14.48
N TYR A 213 1.57 -27.68 -13.34
CA TYR A 213 1.66 -28.97 -12.67
C TYR A 213 0.35 -29.43 -11.97
N LYS A 214 -0.45 -28.50 -11.45
CA LYS A 214 -1.69 -28.81 -10.69
C LYS A 214 -2.99 -28.57 -11.46
N ASN A 215 -2.90 -28.08 -12.69
CA ASN A 215 -4.07 -27.64 -13.44
C ASN A 215 -4.75 -28.81 -14.15
N CYS A 216 -5.99 -29.11 -13.75
CA CYS A 216 -6.88 -30.01 -14.48
C CYS A 216 -7.70 -29.27 -15.56
N GLY A 217 -7.13 -28.22 -16.18
CA GLY A 217 -7.75 -27.42 -17.25
C GLY A 217 -8.65 -26.25 -16.80
N GLY A 218 -8.78 -26.00 -15.49
CA GLY A 218 -9.68 -24.99 -14.93
C GLY A 218 -9.02 -23.70 -14.44
N LEU A 219 -7.74 -23.74 -14.04
CA LEU A 219 -7.04 -22.59 -13.46
C LEU A 219 -6.54 -21.64 -14.54
N LYS A 220 -6.62 -20.34 -14.26
CA LYS A 220 -6.13 -19.27 -15.14
C LYS A 220 -4.81 -18.71 -14.63
N LYS A 221 -3.93 -18.31 -15.54
CA LYS A 221 -2.69 -17.58 -15.21
C LYS A 221 -3.04 -16.10 -15.01
N PRO A 222 -2.96 -15.54 -13.79
CA PRO A 222 -3.30 -14.14 -13.55
C PRO A 222 -2.30 -13.19 -14.23
N SER A 223 -2.74 -11.97 -14.56
CA SER A 223 -1.88 -10.86 -14.94
C SER A 223 -1.05 -10.37 -13.74
N ASP A 224 0.04 -9.65 -14.02
CA ASP A 224 0.93 -9.14 -12.97
C ASP A 224 0.18 -8.18 -12.02
N ASN A 225 -0.59 -7.23 -12.55
CA ASN A 225 -1.35 -6.27 -11.75
C ASN A 225 -2.41 -6.97 -10.89
N PHE A 226 -3.12 -7.96 -11.43
CA PHE A 226 -4.09 -8.72 -10.63
C PHE A 226 -3.38 -9.51 -9.53
N PHE A 227 -2.24 -10.14 -9.82
CA PHE A 227 -1.45 -10.83 -8.80
C PHE A 227 -0.96 -9.87 -7.70
N PHE A 228 -0.47 -8.68 -8.06
CA PHE A 228 -0.04 -7.68 -7.08
C PHE A 228 -1.19 -7.18 -6.21
N MET A 229 -2.38 -6.96 -6.78
CA MET A 229 -3.57 -6.63 -6.01
C MET A 229 -3.90 -7.71 -4.96
N ILE A 230 -3.91 -9.00 -5.35
CA ILE A 230 -4.15 -10.11 -4.41
C ILE A 230 -3.05 -10.23 -3.35
N ARG A 231 -1.80 -9.92 -3.72
CA ARG A 231 -0.67 -9.88 -2.78
C ARG A 231 -0.87 -8.81 -1.72
N GLU A 232 -1.42 -7.66 -2.08
CA GLU A 232 -1.76 -6.61 -1.11
C GLU A 232 -2.91 -7.01 -0.18
N PHE A 233 -3.89 -7.78 -0.67
CA PHE A 233 -4.92 -8.34 0.22
C PHE A 233 -4.28 -9.22 1.30
N GLU A 234 -3.32 -10.07 0.94
CA GLU A 234 -2.60 -10.91 1.90
C GLU A 234 -1.76 -10.08 2.88
N ASN A 235 -1.09 -9.02 2.41
CA ASN A 235 -0.33 -8.13 3.28
C ASN A 235 -1.22 -7.50 4.36
N VAL A 236 -2.43 -7.05 3.99
CA VAL A 236 -3.40 -6.53 4.95
C VAL A 236 -3.82 -7.61 5.93
N VAL A 237 -4.22 -8.79 5.46
CA VAL A 237 -4.60 -9.92 6.32
C VAL A 237 -3.49 -10.30 7.31
N ARG A 238 -2.22 -10.32 6.90
CA ARG A 238 -1.08 -10.65 7.77
C ARG A 238 -0.78 -9.60 8.83
N LYS A 239 -1.06 -8.33 8.54
CA LYS A 239 -0.92 -7.23 9.51
C LYS A 239 -2.00 -7.29 10.58
N SER A 240 -3.20 -7.71 10.19
CA SER A 240 -4.39 -7.63 11.04
C SER A 240 -4.67 -8.92 11.80
N VAL A 241 -4.19 -10.07 11.29
CA VAL A 241 -4.39 -11.39 11.91
C VAL A 241 -3.11 -11.85 12.60
N ASP A 242 -3.06 -11.73 13.92
CA ASP A 242 -2.04 -12.39 14.73
C ASP A 242 -2.28 -13.91 14.78
N HIS A 243 -1.41 -14.68 14.13
CA HIS A 243 -1.47 -16.13 14.07
C HIS A 243 -1.14 -16.85 15.40
N GLU A 244 -0.52 -16.15 16.35
CA GLU A 244 -0.22 -16.65 17.69
C GLU A 244 -1.41 -16.46 18.65
N SER A 245 -2.17 -15.38 18.48
CA SER A 245 -3.33 -15.04 19.32
C SER A 245 -4.65 -14.93 18.53
N ILE A 246 -4.97 -15.94 17.70
CA ILE A 246 -6.23 -15.96 16.94
C ILE A 246 -7.43 -16.09 17.90
N HIS A 247 -7.83 -14.98 18.51
CA HIS A 247 -9.10 -14.81 19.19
C HIS A 247 -10.17 -14.59 18.12
N SER A 248 -11.39 -15.08 18.38
CA SER A 248 -12.54 -15.00 17.46
C SER A 248 -12.89 -13.58 16.98
N LYS A 249 -12.39 -12.53 17.66
CA LYS A 249 -12.54 -11.13 17.25
C LYS A 249 -11.52 -10.65 16.21
N SER A 250 -10.38 -11.31 16.05
CA SER A 250 -9.30 -10.91 15.11
C SER A 250 -9.63 -11.20 13.63
N PHE A 251 -10.72 -11.93 13.36
CA PHE A 251 -11.14 -12.30 12.02
C PHE A 251 -12.60 -11.90 11.78
N LEU A 252 -12.94 -10.65 12.08
CA LEU A 252 -14.19 -10.07 11.61
C LEU A 252 -14.03 -9.79 10.12
N LYS A 253 -14.68 -10.61 9.30
CA LYS A 253 -14.65 -10.52 7.84
C LYS A 253 -14.93 -9.09 7.35
N ASP A 254 -15.81 -8.37 8.05
CA ASP A 254 -16.19 -7.00 7.69
C ASP A 254 -15.07 -6.00 8.01
N GLU A 255 -14.40 -6.10 9.16
CA GLU A 255 -13.27 -5.23 9.51
C GLU A 255 -12.08 -5.42 8.56
N LEU A 256 -11.72 -6.68 8.27
CA LEU A 256 -10.68 -6.99 7.28
C LEU A 256 -11.06 -6.53 5.87
N ARG A 257 -12.34 -6.57 5.52
CA ARG A 257 -12.81 -6.08 4.21
C ARG A 257 -12.60 -4.58 4.12
N GLU A 258 -13.03 -3.82 5.13
CA GLU A 258 -12.85 -2.36 5.16
C GLU A 258 -11.36 -1.98 5.11
N GLU A 259 -10.50 -2.67 5.87
CA GLU A 259 -9.05 -2.41 5.83
C GLU A 259 -8.43 -2.70 4.45
N ILE A 260 -8.89 -3.74 3.75
CA ILE A 260 -8.44 -4.04 2.39
C ILE A 260 -8.95 -2.96 1.41
N LEU A 261 -10.21 -2.55 1.55
CA LEU A 261 -10.79 -1.49 0.72
C LEU A 261 -10.08 -0.15 0.94
N ASP A 262 -9.68 0.17 2.16
CA ASP A 262 -8.96 1.41 2.49
C ASP A 262 -7.49 1.42 2.07
N SER A 263 -6.92 0.26 1.71
CA SER A 263 -5.52 0.17 1.29
C SER A 263 -5.27 0.94 -0.01
N PHE A 264 -4.34 1.90 0.05
CA PHE A 264 -3.92 2.67 -1.12
C PHE A 264 -3.41 1.78 -2.26
N MET A 265 -2.58 0.79 -1.95
CA MET A 265 -2.01 -0.09 -2.96
C MET A 265 -3.09 -0.95 -3.64
N VAL A 266 -4.12 -1.35 -2.88
CA VAL A 266 -5.28 -2.05 -3.44
C VAL A 266 -6.03 -1.15 -4.41
N LYS A 267 -6.35 0.09 -4.01
CA LYS A 267 -7.02 1.06 -4.89
C LYS A 267 -6.21 1.32 -6.15
N HIS A 268 -4.89 1.53 -6.01
CA HIS A 268 -3.98 1.76 -7.13
C HIS A 268 -4.02 0.61 -8.14
N TYR A 269 -3.79 -0.65 -7.71
CA TYR A 269 -3.85 -1.78 -8.62
C TYR A 269 -5.26 -2.03 -9.16
N SER A 270 -6.32 -1.75 -8.40
CA SER A 270 -7.70 -1.95 -8.86
C SER A 270 -8.06 -1.07 -10.05
N CYS A 271 -7.53 0.16 -10.12
CA CYS A 271 -7.74 1.05 -11.26
C CYS A 271 -7.15 0.45 -12.55
N ASP A 272 -5.93 -0.07 -12.47
CA ASP A 272 -5.27 -0.70 -13.62
C ASP A 272 -5.91 -2.04 -14.00
N VAL A 273 -6.35 -2.81 -13.00
CA VAL A 273 -6.95 -4.13 -13.19
C VAL A 273 -8.34 -4.03 -13.84
N PHE A 274 -9.11 -3.00 -13.49
CA PHE A 274 -10.49 -2.79 -13.94
C PHE A 274 -10.62 -1.55 -14.85
N GLU A 275 -9.57 -1.23 -15.62
CA GLU A 275 -9.53 -0.10 -16.55
C GLU A 275 -10.70 -0.11 -17.56
N LEU A 276 -11.17 -1.30 -17.94
CA LEU A 276 -12.30 -1.48 -18.86
C LEU A 276 -13.68 -1.13 -18.26
N VAL A 277 -13.73 -0.80 -16.97
CA VAL A 277 -14.97 -0.44 -16.26
C VAL A 277 -14.99 1.07 -16.06
N GLU A 278 -15.88 1.75 -16.78
CA GLU A 278 -16.00 3.21 -16.74
C GLU A 278 -16.72 3.71 -15.48
N ASP A 279 -17.71 2.95 -14.98
CA ASP A 279 -18.45 3.30 -13.77
C ASP A 279 -17.69 2.91 -12.50
N ASP A 280 -17.39 3.89 -11.65
CA ASP A 280 -16.67 3.67 -10.39
C ASP A 280 -17.44 2.75 -9.43
N ASN A 281 -18.78 2.79 -9.43
CA ASN A 281 -19.59 1.91 -8.57
C ASN A 281 -19.49 0.45 -9.03
N GLU A 282 -19.49 0.21 -10.33
CA GLU A 282 -19.28 -1.11 -10.90
C GLU A 282 -17.85 -1.60 -10.60
N ARG A 283 -16.85 -0.73 -10.70
CA ARG A 283 -15.45 -1.05 -10.36
C ARG A 283 -15.32 -1.48 -8.90
N GLU A 284 -15.93 -0.72 -7.99
CA GLU A 284 -15.98 -1.05 -6.57
C GLU A 284 -16.67 -2.40 -6.34
N SER A 285 -17.79 -2.66 -7.02
CA SER A 285 -18.48 -3.96 -6.95
C SER A 285 -17.59 -5.14 -7.37
N PHE A 286 -16.79 -5.01 -8.43
CA PHE A 286 -15.82 -6.04 -8.82
C PHE A 286 -14.73 -6.25 -7.77
N LEU A 287 -14.22 -5.16 -7.21
CA LEU A 287 -13.20 -5.21 -6.16
C LEU A 287 -13.75 -5.93 -4.91
N GLU A 288 -14.95 -5.56 -4.46
CA GLU A 288 -15.63 -6.21 -3.35
C GLU A 288 -15.84 -7.71 -3.59
N ASP A 289 -16.23 -8.10 -4.80
CA ASP A 289 -16.40 -9.50 -5.18
C ASP A 289 -15.07 -10.27 -5.08
N CYS A 290 -13.96 -9.66 -5.49
CA CYS A 290 -12.62 -10.21 -5.35
C CYS A 290 -12.23 -10.37 -3.87
N ILE A 291 -12.41 -9.32 -3.07
CA ILE A 291 -12.10 -9.32 -1.64
C ILE A 291 -12.91 -10.39 -0.91
N ASN A 292 -14.22 -10.46 -1.16
CA ASN A 292 -15.11 -11.44 -0.56
C ASN A 292 -14.68 -12.88 -0.86
N LEU A 293 -14.32 -13.17 -2.12
CA LEU A 293 -13.81 -14.49 -2.49
C LEU A 293 -12.47 -14.79 -1.84
N PHE A 294 -11.54 -13.83 -1.82
CA PHE A 294 -10.23 -13.98 -1.20
C PHE A 294 -10.35 -14.25 0.30
N LEU A 295 -11.10 -13.42 1.02
CA LEU A 295 -11.34 -13.57 2.46
C LEU A 295 -12.07 -14.89 2.78
N THR A 296 -12.94 -15.37 1.91
CA THR A 296 -13.58 -16.69 2.05
C THR A 296 -12.53 -17.81 1.99
N VAL A 297 -11.65 -17.78 0.99
CA VAL A 297 -10.55 -18.77 0.84
C VAL A 297 -9.62 -18.72 2.05
N ARG A 298 -9.22 -17.52 2.49
CA ARG A 298 -8.37 -17.31 3.66
C ARG A 298 -9.04 -17.76 4.95
N GLY A 299 -10.32 -17.43 5.13
CA GLY A 299 -11.10 -17.85 6.29
C GLY A 299 -11.11 -19.36 6.44
N PHE A 300 -11.39 -20.11 5.36
CA PHE A 300 -11.32 -21.58 5.39
C PHE A 300 -9.93 -22.10 5.74
N ALA A 301 -8.86 -21.49 5.20
CA ALA A 301 -7.49 -21.89 5.49
C ALA A 301 -7.14 -21.68 6.97
N ILE A 302 -7.53 -20.52 7.53
CA ILE A 302 -7.31 -20.16 8.94
C ILE A 302 -8.12 -21.09 9.85
N THR A 303 -9.40 -21.30 9.58
CA THR A 303 -10.23 -22.24 10.37
C THR A 303 -9.64 -23.65 10.38
N LYS A 304 -9.13 -24.13 9.23
CA LYS A 304 -8.46 -25.43 9.16
C LYS A 304 -7.19 -25.47 10.00
N LEU A 305 -6.42 -24.39 10.04
CA LEU A 305 -5.23 -24.28 10.90
C LEU A 305 -5.60 -24.32 12.38
N ILE A 306 -6.64 -23.58 12.79
CA ILE A 306 -7.15 -23.56 14.16
C ILE A 306 -7.62 -24.96 14.57
N ASN A 307 -8.44 -25.63 13.75
CA ASN A 307 -8.92 -26.98 14.03
C ASN A 307 -7.76 -27.98 14.19
N LYS A 308 -6.72 -27.86 13.36
CA LYS A 308 -5.53 -28.70 13.48
C LYS A 308 -4.72 -28.41 14.76
N LYS A 309 -4.67 -27.16 15.21
CA LYS A 309 -4.04 -26.78 16.49
C LYS A 309 -4.85 -27.34 17.66
N THR A 310 -6.19 -27.18 17.67
CA THR A 310 -7.06 -27.69 18.74
C THR A 310 -7.07 -29.21 18.81
N GLU A 311 -7.08 -29.92 17.68
CA GLU A 311 -6.94 -31.38 17.64
C GLU A 311 -5.61 -31.86 18.22
N LYS A 312 -4.51 -31.16 17.94
CA LYS A 312 -3.20 -31.46 18.52
C LYS A 312 -3.18 -31.23 20.03
N SER A 313 -3.75 -30.12 20.50
CA SER A 313 -3.88 -29.84 21.93
C SER A 313 -4.72 -30.90 22.63
N ALA A 314 -5.88 -31.27 22.07
CA ALA A 314 -6.75 -32.32 22.61
C ALA A 314 -6.09 -33.71 22.61
N LYS A 315 -5.27 -34.03 21.60
CA LYS A 315 -4.47 -35.27 21.58
C LYS A 315 -3.35 -35.26 22.62
N ASN A 316 -2.72 -34.11 22.84
CA ASN A 316 -1.68 -33.95 23.86
C ASN A 316 -2.28 -34.02 25.28
N GLU A 317 -3.44 -33.40 25.53
CA GLU A 317 -4.19 -33.51 26.79
C GLU A 317 -4.65 -34.94 27.10
N LYS A 318 -5.07 -35.70 26.07
CA LYS A 318 -5.38 -37.13 26.23
C LYS A 318 -4.14 -37.97 26.58
N LYS A 319 -2.96 -37.62 26.07
CA LYS A 319 -1.70 -38.30 26.41
C LYS A 319 -1.20 -37.95 27.81
N THR A 320 -1.28 -36.68 28.22
CA THR A 320 -0.89 -36.26 29.57
C THR A 320 -1.85 -36.77 30.64
N SER A 321 -3.16 -36.83 30.36
CA SER A 321 -4.13 -37.43 31.30
C SER A 321 -3.97 -38.94 31.46
N ALA A 322 -3.58 -39.67 30.40
CA ALA A 322 -3.22 -41.09 30.51
C ALA A 322 -1.96 -41.29 31.39
N SER A 323 -0.91 -40.50 31.15
CA SER A 323 0.33 -40.51 31.94
C SER A 323 0.10 -40.17 33.43
N LEU A 324 -0.77 -39.21 33.74
CA LEU A 324 -1.11 -38.86 35.12
C LEU A 324 -1.92 -39.97 35.81
N ARG A 325 -2.83 -40.65 35.09
CA ARG A 325 -3.55 -41.81 35.65
C ARG A 325 -2.60 -42.98 35.93
N ASP A 326 -1.63 -43.22 35.06
CA ASP A 326 -0.65 -44.28 35.25
C ASP A 326 0.31 -43.95 36.41
N ALA A 327 0.72 -42.68 36.54
CA ALA A 327 1.49 -42.20 37.70
C ALA A 327 0.71 -42.32 39.02
N LEU A 328 -0.58 -41.94 39.04
CA LEU A 328 -1.45 -42.08 40.21
C LEU A 328 -1.68 -43.56 40.58
N LYS A 329 -1.83 -44.46 39.60
CA LYS A 329 -1.94 -45.89 39.85
C LYS A 329 -0.64 -46.47 40.44
N SER A 330 0.52 -46.03 39.97
CA SER A 330 1.82 -46.45 40.54
C SER A 330 2.02 -45.94 41.97
N LEU A 331 1.52 -44.74 42.31
CA LEU A 331 1.56 -44.20 43.66
C LEU A 331 0.64 -44.95 44.64
N ASN A 332 -0.57 -45.34 44.20
CA ASN A 332 -1.49 -46.13 45.03
C ASN A 332 -1.06 -47.59 45.25
N THR A 333 -0.21 -48.15 44.38
CA THR A 333 0.34 -49.50 44.54
C THR A 333 1.65 -49.54 45.33
N GLY A 334 2.31 -48.39 45.54
CA GLY A 334 3.54 -48.27 46.33
C GLY A 334 3.34 -48.16 47.85
N ASN A 335 2.12 -47.88 48.33
CA ASN A 335 1.81 -47.70 49.76
C ASN A 335 1.21 -48.95 50.45
N LEU A 336 1.41 -50.14 49.89
CA LEU A 336 0.96 -51.43 50.45
C LEU A 336 2.13 -52.37 50.80
N LYS A 337 3.22 -51.83 51.34
CA LYS A 337 4.27 -52.62 51.98
C LYS A 337 4.46 -52.24 53.43
#